data_AF-A0A9P9SCJ3-F1
#
_entry.id   AF-A0A9P9SCJ3-F1
#
_cell.length_a   1.000
_cell.length_b   1.000
_cell.length_c   1.000
_cell.angle_alpha   90.00
_cell.angle_beta   90.00
_cell.angle_gamma   90.00
#
_symmetry.space_group_name_H-M   'P 1'
#
loop_
_entity.id
_entity.type
_entity.pdbx_description
1 polymer ?
#
loop_
_entity_poly.entity_id
_entity_poly.type
_entity_poly.pdbx_seq_one_letter_code
_entity_poly.pdbx_strand_id
1 'polypeptide(L)'
;MRRGPLDCSRDTRWVAGKRLRQSEPLPLYINSTDQEDLYYHEAQTSSLSWGPDEWFWTELFLVDTYFGSEEIHKSYLSNCKKGDGFDPPCGGRITMAIPRFDPREYFLLKLDYRIEQVATEYSALVETFNKRMEDYLRNMRHVFEDDNRRSSMKTLSNIIETTQIFIDCISAIVDAWAMFSRNELSLFTKHASDKRIWPELIVNIKRHISELDRLRRLLLTKREHFQFKLDSYVAFPLLFSTAIFSMDFVTPKYPWAIFFAVLVLTSLLNYVLASQKAGLQTMWSDCKKRVREFVRRGKAVSMV
;
A
#
# COMPACT_ATOMS: atom_id res chain seq x y z
N MET A 1 -12.16 0.26 5.82
CA MET A 1 -12.19 -0.09 4.37
C MET A 1 -13.61 0.00 3.87
N ARG A 2 -13.86 0.67 2.74
CA ARG A 2 -15.22 0.89 2.23
C ARG A 2 -15.54 -0.08 1.09
N ARG A 3 -16.77 -0.60 1.09
CA ARG A 3 -17.33 -1.51 0.07
C ARG A 3 -18.37 -0.77 -0.74
N GLY A 4 -18.33 -0.82 -2.06
CA GLY A 4 -19.40 -0.26 -2.91
C GLY A 4 -18.98 0.01 -4.35
N PRO A 5 -19.94 0.31 -5.25
CA PRO A 5 -19.68 0.60 -6.66
C PRO A 5 -18.70 1.77 -6.83
N LEU A 6 -17.94 1.74 -7.93
CA LEU A 6 -16.94 2.74 -8.36
C LEU A 6 -17.29 4.22 -8.09
N ASP A 7 -18.56 4.60 -8.20
CA ASP A 7 -18.98 6.01 -8.07
C ASP A 7 -19.24 6.46 -6.63
N CYS A 8 -19.53 5.53 -5.71
CA CYS A 8 -19.89 5.87 -4.32
C CYS A 8 -18.69 5.90 -3.37
N SER A 9 -17.56 5.29 -3.76
CA SER A 9 -16.33 5.21 -2.96
C SER A 9 -15.28 6.26 -3.34
N ARG A 10 -15.41 6.91 -4.50
CA ARG A 10 -14.49 7.98 -4.95
C ARG A 10 -14.81 9.29 -4.25
N ASP A 11 -13.79 9.96 -3.71
CA ASP A 11 -13.94 11.34 -3.23
C ASP A 11 -14.21 12.26 -4.42
N THR A 12 -15.40 12.86 -4.46
CA THR A 12 -15.87 13.71 -5.56
C THR A 12 -15.45 15.17 -5.41
N ARG A 13 -14.71 15.54 -4.36
CA ARG A 13 -14.34 16.93 -4.08
C ARG A 13 -13.12 17.36 -4.89
N TRP A 14 -13.23 18.51 -5.55
CA TRP A 14 -12.17 19.12 -6.36
C TRP A 14 -11.83 20.51 -5.86
N VAL A 15 -10.54 20.85 -5.83
CA VAL A 15 -10.03 22.18 -5.53
C VAL A 15 -8.97 22.54 -6.58
N ALA A 16 -9.14 23.69 -7.24
CA ALA A 16 -8.22 24.18 -8.27
C ALA A 16 -7.86 23.15 -9.36
N GLY A 17 -8.86 22.39 -9.83
CA GLY A 17 -8.67 21.38 -10.89
C GLY A 17 -7.94 20.10 -10.46
N LYS A 18 -7.67 19.92 -9.17
CA LYS A 18 -7.14 18.68 -8.58
C LYS A 18 -8.15 18.10 -7.61
N ARG A 19 -8.11 16.78 -7.40
CA ARG A 19 -8.88 16.15 -6.31
C ARG A 19 -8.38 16.68 -4.98
N LEU A 20 -9.31 16.92 -4.05
CA LEU A 20 -8.97 17.35 -2.69
C LEU A 20 -8.12 16.31 -1.96
N ARG A 21 -8.34 15.03 -2.24
CA ARG A 21 -7.57 13.90 -1.70
C ARG A 21 -7.15 12.95 -2.80
N GLN A 22 -5.98 12.35 -2.65
CA GLN A 22 -5.62 11.19 -3.46
C GLN A 22 -6.46 9.99 -3.05
N SER A 23 -6.94 9.25 -4.06
CA SER A 23 -7.76 8.06 -3.87
C SER A 23 -7.45 7.11 -5.01
N GLU A 24 -6.92 5.96 -4.63
CA GLU A 24 -6.39 4.97 -5.55
C GLU A 24 -7.03 3.60 -5.27
N PRO A 25 -7.27 2.79 -6.31
CA PRO A 25 -7.80 1.46 -6.13
C PRO A 25 -6.77 0.57 -5.44
N LEU A 26 -7.23 -0.23 -4.48
CA LEU A 26 -6.36 -1.26 -3.91
C LEU A 26 -6.17 -2.37 -4.94
N PRO A 27 -4.92 -2.78 -5.24
CA PRO A 27 -4.65 -3.80 -6.26
C PRO A 27 -5.33 -5.15 -5.97
N LEU A 28 -5.27 -6.02 -6.99
CA LEU A 28 -5.69 -7.43 -6.95
C LEU A 28 -7.20 -7.68 -6.85
N TYR A 29 -8.05 -6.72 -7.22
CA TYR A 29 -9.51 -6.90 -7.31
C TYR A 29 -9.94 -8.18 -8.05
N ILE A 30 -9.39 -8.43 -9.24
CA ILE A 30 -9.79 -9.57 -10.10
C ILE A 30 -9.36 -10.91 -9.49
N ASN A 31 -8.30 -10.90 -8.67
CA ASN A 31 -7.66 -12.10 -8.15
C ASN A 31 -7.98 -12.35 -6.66
N SER A 32 -8.72 -11.46 -6.01
CA SER A 32 -9.11 -11.58 -4.61
C SER A 32 -10.33 -12.47 -4.45
N THR A 33 -10.40 -13.15 -3.30
CA THR A 33 -11.61 -13.91 -2.92
C THR A 33 -12.81 -13.01 -2.61
N ASP A 34 -12.55 -11.75 -2.22
CA ASP A 34 -13.60 -10.79 -1.89
C ASP A 34 -14.32 -10.24 -3.15
N GLN A 35 -13.63 -10.16 -4.30
CA GLN A 35 -14.12 -9.50 -5.52
C GLN A 35 -14.75 -8.12 -5.25
N GLU A 36 -14.21 -7.37 -4.29
CA GLU A 36 -14.72 -6.06 -3.89
C GLU A 36 -13.87 -4.92 -4.47
N ASP A 37 -14.49 -3.89 -5.03
CA ASP A 37 -13.79 -2.67 -5.43
C ASP A 37 -13.40 -1.85 -4.20
N LEU A 38 -12.22 -2.12 -3.66
CA LEU A 38 -11.67 -1.45 -2.47
C LEU A 38 -10.72 -0.34 -2.88
N TYR A 39 -10.74 0.75 -2.10
CA TYR A 39 -9.91 1.93 -2.29
C TYR A 39 -9.16 2.27 -1.00
N TYR A 40 -7.99 2.87 -1.16
CA TYR A 40 -7.32 3.58 -0.09
C TYR A 40 -7.33 5.08 -0.40
N HIS A 41 -7.37 5.88 0.66
CA HIS A 41 -7.51 7.33 0.57
C HIS A 41 -6.39 7.98 1.36
N GLU A 42 -5.89 9.08 0.83
CA GLU A 42 -5.04 10.00 1.59
C GLU A 42 -5.85 10.63 2.72
N ALA A 43 -5.23 10.75 3.89
CA ALA A 43 -5.78 11.39 5.07
C ALA A 43 -4.70 12.24 5.72
N GLN A 44 -5.01 13.50 6.04
CA GLN A 44 -4.06 14.39 6.72
C GLN A 44 -4.59 14.83 8.08
N THR A 45 -3.72 14.75 9.09
CA THR A 45 -3.96 15.31 10.41
C THR A 45 -2.80 16.23 10.77
N SER A 46 -3.10 17.41 11.30
CA SER A 46 -2.11 18.41 11.69
C SER A 46 -2.52 19.05 13.01
N SER A 47 -1.57 19.21 13.92
CA SER A 47 -1.77 19.76 15.26
C SER A 47 -0.68 20.79 15.52
N LEU A 48 -1.09 21.94 16.05
CA LEU A 48 -0.20 22.99 16.50
C LEU A 48 -0.68 23.48 17.87
N SER A 49 0.11 23.22 18.89
CA SER A 49 -0.08 23.73 20.26
C SER A 49 0.99 24.80 20.54
N TRP A 50 0.59 25.99 21.00
CA TRP A 50 1.53 27.05 21.37
C TRP A 50 0.99 27.94 22.49
N GLY A 51 1.87 28.57 23.26
CA GLY A 51 1.49 29.48 24.33
C GLY A 51 2.66 29.81 25.27
N PRO A 52 2.58 30.91 26.03
CA PRO A 52 3.56 31.25 27.05
C PRO A 52 3.59 30.27 28.25
N ASP A 53 2.45 29.66 28.62
CA ASP A 53 2.35 28.76 29.77
C ASP A 53 1.17 27.78 29.71
N GLU A 54 0.93 27.04 30.80
CA GLU A 54 -0.15 26.03 30.91
C GLU A 54 -1.56 26.62 31.02
N TRP A 55 -1.69 27.92 31.29
CA TRP A 55 -2.97 28.60 31.48
C TRP A 55 -3.36 29.43 30.26
N PHE A 56 -2.35 29.94 29.54
CA PHE A 56 -2.50 30.76 28.35
C PHE A 56 -1.84 30.07 27.17
N TRP A 57 -2.63 29.28 26.44
CA TRP A 57 -2.18 28.57 25.25
C TRP A 57 -3.31 28.44 24.24
N THR A 58 -2.95 28.07 23.02
CA THR A 58 -3.85 27.89 21.89
C THR A 58 -3.52 26.59 21.18
N GLU A 59 -4.58 25.91 20.73
CA GLU A 59 -4.50 24.75 19.86
C GLU A 59 -5.15 25.05 18.52
N LEU A 60 -4.45 24.70 17.45
CA LEU A 60 -5.04 24.51 16.14
C LEU A 60 -4.92 23.05 15.75
N PHE A 61 -6.06 22.39 15.58
CA PHE A 61 -6.12 20.99 15.16
C PHE A 61 -6.95 20.85 13.89
N LEU A 62 -6.28 20.46 12.81
CA LEU A 62 -6.86 20.25 11.50
C LEU A 62 -6.86 18.76 11.21
N VAL A 63 -8.04 18.16 11.11
CA VAL A 63 -8.18 16.74 10.90
C VAL A 63 -9.16 16.46 9.79
N ASP A 64 -8.75 15.55 8.91
CA ASP A 64 -9.65 14.95 7.95
C ASP A 64 -10.61 13.99 8.65
N THR A 65 -11.85 14.44 8.80
CA THR A 65 -12.91 13.69 9.49
C THR A 65 -13.85 12.97 8.54
N TYR A 66 -13.96 13.46 7.31
CA TYR A 66 -15.01 13.03 6.39
C TYR A 66 -14.49 12.02 5.37
N PHE A 67 -14.73 10.73 5.56
CA PHE A 67 -14.35 9.67 4.60
C PHE A 67 -15.53 9.18 3.75
N GLY A 68 -16.62 9.96 3.78
CA GLY A 68 -17.82 9.74 2.98
C GLY A 68 -18.78 8.70 3.54
N SER A 69 -18.46 8.03 4.66
CA SER A 69 -19.42 7.22 5.44
C SER A 69 -20.57 8.06 5.99
N GLU A 70 -20.31 9.35 6.18
CA GLU A 70 -21.26 10.37 6.55
C GLU A 70 -21.91 10.94 5.28
N GLU A 71 -23.24 10.98 5.20
CA GLU A 71 -23.94 11.60 4.05
C GLU A 71 -23.80 13.13 4.06
N ILE A 72 -23.66 13.72 5.25
CA ILE A 72 -23.54 15.16 5.49
C ILE A 72 -22.67 15.40 6.72
N HIS A 73 -22.01 16.56 6.84
CA HIS A 73 -21.20 16.91 8.04
C HIS A 73 -21.96 16.74 9.37
N LYS A 74 -23.29 16.87 9.34
CA LYS A 74 -24.18 16.68 10.51
C LYS A 74 -24.22 15.23 11.00
N SER A 75 -23.91 14.24 10.17
CA SER A 75 -23.89 12.82 10.57
C SER A 75 -22.57 12.38 11.18
N TYR A 76 -21.47 13.14 11.02
CA TYR A 76 -20.18 12.81 11.64
C TYR A 76 -20.26 12.75 13.17
N LEU A 77 -21.13 13.57 13.76
CA LEU A 77 -21.42 13.58 15.20
C LEU A 77 -22.92 13.35 15.47
N SER A 78 -23.68 12.72 14.58
CA SER A 78 -25.13 12.56 14.79
C SER A 78 -25.49 11.65 15.96
N ASN A 79 -24.58 10.76 16.35
CA ASN A 79 -24.73 9.93 17.55
C ASN A 79 -24.38 10.71 18.83
N CYS A 80 -24.02 11.99 18.71
CA CYS A 80 -23.75 12.89 19.81
C CYS A 80 -24.91 13.88 19.96
N LYS A 81 -25.41 14.10 21.17
CA LYS A 81 -26.40 15.16 21.39
C LYS A 81 -25.75 16.51 21.07
N LYS A 82 -26.47 17.37 20.34
CA LYS A 82 -26.04 18.75 20.11
C LYS A 82 -25.85 19.45 21.46
N GLY A 83 -24.66 19.98 21.71
CA GLY A 83 -24.34 20.63 22.99
C GLY A 83 -23.67 19.73 24.04
N ASP A 84 -23.55 18.42 23.83
CA ASP A 84 -22.78 17.52 24.72
C ASP A 84 -21.26 17.69 24.58
N GLY A 85 -20.82 18.60 23.71
CA GLY A 85 -19.44 19.07 23.62
C GLY A 85 -18.43 17.95 23.48
N PHE A 86 -18.57 17.01 22.55
CA PHE A 86 -17.50 16.04 22.33
C PHE A 86 -16.27 16.72 21.72
N ASP A 87 -15.10 16.27 22.14
CA ASP A 87 -13.82 16.85 21.76
C ASP A 87 -13.36 16.33 20.38
N PRO A 88 -13.40 17.16 19.32
CA PRO A 88 -13.11 16.69 17.97
C PRO A 88 -11.67 16.23 17.77
N PRO A 89 -10.62 16.89 18.31
CA PRO A 89 -9.25 16.40 18.27
C PRO A 89 -9.05 14.98 18.78
N CYS A 90 -9.79 14.56 19.79
CA CYS A 90 -9.78 13.18 20.31
C CYS A 90 -10.77 12.23 19.60
N GLY A 91 -11.23 12.59 18.39
CA GLY A 91 -12.12 11.76 17.58
C GLY A 91 -13.52 11.61 18.20
N GLY A 92 -13.94 12.54 19.06
CA GLY A 92 -15.23 12.48 19.74
C GLY A 92 -15.33 11.42 20.84
N ARG A 93 -14.19 10.86 21.30
CA ARG A 93 -14.16 9.87 22.39
C ARG A 93 -14.17 10.49 23.79
N ILE A 94 -13.87 11.79 23.88
CA ILE A 94 -13.86 12.55 25.12
C ILE A 94 -14.90 13.66 25.03
N THR A 95 -15.43 14.06 26.17
CA THR A 95 -16.32 15.21 26.32
C THR A 95 -15.53 16.42 26.84
N MET A 96 -15.80 17.58 26.25
CA MET A 96 -15.35 18.92 26.63
C MET A 96 -15.98 19.40 27.94
N ALA A 97 -16.90 18.64 28.55
CA ALA A 97 -17.42 18.94 29.88
C ALA A 97 -16.33 18.82 30.97
N ILE A 98 -15.26 18.07 30.69
CA ILE A 98 -14.09 17.97 31.55
C ILE A 98 -12.96 18.78 30.89
N PRO A 99 -12.71 20.03 31.32
CA PRO A 99 -11.68 20.86 30.71
C PRO A 99 -10.28 20.26 30.94
N ARG A 100 -9.46 20.29 29.89
CA ARG A 100 -8.03 19.94 29.96
C ARG A 100 -7.23 21.23 29.92
N PHE A 101 -6.74 21.63 31.09
CA PHE A 101 -5.97 22.87 31.21
C PHE A 101 -4.52 22.67 30.77
N ASP A 102 -3.94 21.52 31.07
CA ASP A 102 -2.54 21.26 30.77
C ASP A 102 -2.33 20.97 29.26
N PRO A 103 -1.63 21.85 28.51
CA PRO A 103 -1.44 21.69 27.07
C PRO A 103 -0.64 20.43 26.72
N ARG A 104 0.27 20.01 27.61
CA ARG A 104 1.13 18.85 27.38
C ARG A 104 0.35 17.56 27.57
N GLU A 105 -0.48 17.51 28.61
CA GLU A 105 -1.43 16.41 28.80
C GLU A 105 -2.36 16.29 27.59
N TYR A 106 -2.94 17.41 27.15
CA TYR A 106 -3.86 17.42 26.03
C TYR A 106 -3.19 17.02 24.72
N PHE A 107 -1.95 17.44 24.48
CA PHE A 107 -1.15 17.00 23.34
C PHE A 107 -0.96 15.48 23.32
N LEU A 108 -0.51 14.89 24.44
CA LEU A 108 -0.33 13.43 24.54
C LEU A 108 -1.66 12.69 24.34
N LEU A 109 -2.75 13.21 24.90
CA LEU A 109 -4.07 12.61 24.79
C LEU A 109 -4.56 12.56 23.34
N LYS A 110 -4.46 13.67 22.60
CA LYS A 110 -4.77 13.72 21.17
C LYS A 110 -3.90 12.74 20.39
N LEU A 111 -2.59 12.72 20.68
CA LEU A 111 -1.65 11.85 19.99
C LEU A 111 -1.98 10.38 20.22
N ASP A 112 -2.34 9.98 21.44
CA ASP A 112 -2.76 8.61 21.76
C ASP A 112 -3.95 8.17 20.91
N TYR A 113 -5.05 8.93 20.94
CA TYR A 113 -6.24 8.60 20.15
C TYR A 113 -6.00 8.59 18.65
N ARG A 114 -5.17 9.51 18.14
CA ARG A 114 -4.92 9.60 16.69
C ARG A 114 -3.96 8.54 16.20
N ILE A 115 -2.94 8.19 16.97
CA ILE A 115 -2.05 7.08 16.60
C ILE A 115 -2.79 5.75 16.76
N GLU A 116 -3.69 5.58 17.73
CA GLU A 116 -4.58 4.42 17.80
C GLU A 116 -5.46 4.30 16.55
N GLN A 117 -6.08 5.41 16.12
CA GLN A 117 -6.90 5.44 14.91
C GLN A 117 -6.08 5.07 13.67
N VAL A 118 -4.92 5.69 13.49
CA VAL A 118 -3.99 5.39 12.38
C VAL A 118 -3.58 3.92 12.41
N ALA A 119 -3.19 3.38 13.56
CA ALA A 119 -2.83 1.98 13.69
C ALA A 119 -3.99 1.05 13.28
N THR A 120 -5.21 1.35 13.72
CA THR A 120 -6.40 0.55 13.40
C THR A 120 -6.72 0.58 11.91
N GLU A 121 -6.67 1.76 11.29
CA GLU A 121 -6.95 1.93 9.86
C GLU A 121 -5.89 1.25 8.99
N TYR A 122 -4.61 1.40 9.33
CA TYR A 122 -3.51 0.71 8.64
C TYR A 122 -3.56 -0.79 8.85
N SER A 123 -3.89 -1.31 10.04
CA SER A 123 -4.07 -2.75 10.26
C SER A 123 -5.14 -3.30 9.34
N ALA A 124 -6.33 -2.67 9.29
CA ALA A 124 -7.41 -3.10 8.40
C ALA A 124 -7.02 -3.06 6.91
N LEU A 125 -6.32 -2.01 6.48
CA LEU A 125 -5.83 -1.85 5.11
C LEU A 125 -4.79 -2.92 4.75
N VAL A 126 -3.76 -3.07 5.58
CA VAL A 126 -2.63 -3.98 5.35
C VAL A 126 -3.06 -5.43 5.43
N GLU A 127 -3.91 -5.80 6.39
CA GLU A 127 -4.42 -7.18 6.51
C GLU A 127 -5.25 -7.56 5.30
N THR A 128 -6.13 -6.66 4.84
CA THR A 128 -6.93 -6.91 3.65
C THR A 128 -6.06 -7.02 2.41
N PHE A 129 -5.10 -6.11 2.23
CA PHE A 129 -4.17 -6.18 1.11
C PHE A 129 -3.30 -7.45 1.16
N ASN A 130 -2.84 -7.84 2.34
CA ASN A 130 -2.08 -9.06 2.55
C ASN A 130 -2.88 -10.31 2.17
N LYS A 131 -4.16 -10.37 2.56
CA LYS A 131 -5.05 -11.46 2.16
C LYS A 131 -5.19 -11.54 0.65
N ARG A 132 -5.36 -10.40 -0.04
CA ARG A 132 -5.41 -10.35 -1.51
C ARG A 132 -4.11 -10.82 -2.15
N MET A 133 -2.97 -10.41 -1.60
CA MET A 133 -1.67 -10.89 -2.04
C MET A 133 -1.54 -12.41 -1.90
N GLU A 134 -2.00 -12.99 -0.79
CA GLU A 134 -1.99 -14.44 -0.57
C GLU A 134 -2.94 -15.19 -1.52
N ASP A 135 -4.14 -14.66 -1.76
CA ASP A 135 -5.09 -15.19 -2.74
C ASP A 135 -4.50 -15.16 -4.14
N TYR A 136 -3.89 -14.05 -4.53
CA TYR A 136 -3.16 -13.94 -5.79
C TYR A 136 -2.05 -14.98 -5.88
N LEU A 137 -1.23 -15.15 -4.85
CA LEU A 137 -0.14 -16.15 -4.87
C LEU A 137 -0.66 -17.59 -4.95
N ARG A 138 -1.79 -17.90 -4.30
CA ARG A 138 -2.47 -19.20 -4.41
C ARG A 138 -3.00 -19.43 -5.81
N ASN A 139 -3.75 -18.47 -6.34
CA ASN A 139 -4.38 -18.53 -7.65
C ASN A 139 -3.35 -18.47 -8.78
N MET A 140 -2.23 -17.78 -8.59
CA MET A 140 -1.12 -17.76 -9.54
C MET A 140 -0.65 -19.18 -9.83
N ARG A 141 -0.63 -20.10 -8.84
CA ARG A 141 -0.29 -21.51 -9.08
C ARG A 141 -1.26 -22.25 -10.02
N HIS A 142 -2.46 -21.72 -10.23
CA HIS A 142 -3.54 -22.33 -11.02
C HIS A 142 -3.87 -21.56 -12.32
N VAL A 143 -3.69 -20.23 -12.36
CA VAL A 143 -4.13 -19.32 -13.45
C VAL A 143 -3.13 -19.21 -14.61
N PHE A 144 -2.02 -19.95 -14.58
CA PHE A 144 -1.05 -19.97 -15.68
C PHE A 144 -1.57 -20.56 -17.00
N GLU A 145 -2.83 -21.01 -17.08
CA GLU A 145 -3.38 -21.59 -18.31
C GLU A 145 -3.81 -20.55 -19.35
N ASP A 146 -4.04 -19.27 -18.97
CA ASP A 146 -4.73 -18.33 -19.88
C ASP A 146 -4.19 -16.87 -19.88
N ASP A 147 -3.36 -16.46 -18.91
CA ASP A 147 -3.01 -15.02 -18.80
C ASP A 147 -1.71 -14.62 -19.54
N ASN A 148 -1.81 -13.52 -20.28
CA ASN A 148 -0.75 -13.01 -21.14
C ASN A 148 0.38 -12.46 -20.26
N ARG A 149 1.60 -13.02 -20.32
CA ARG A 149 2.81 -12.68 -19.49
C ARG A 149 2.99 -11.20 -19.09
N ARG A 150 2.58 -10.25 -19.95
CA ARG A 150 2.62 -8.80 -19.68
C ARG A 150 1.66 -8.35 -18.57
N SER A 151 0.49 -9.00 -18.46
CA SER A 151 -0.52 -8.79 -17.41
C SER A 151 0.07 -9.14 -16.04
N SER A 152 0.62 -10.35 -15.89
CA SER A 152 1.21 -10.81 -14.63
C SER A 152 2.37 -9.94 -14.17
N MET A 153 3.30 -9.55 -15.06
CA MET A 153 4.40 -8.63 -14.69
C MET A 153 3.89 -7.26 -14.24
N LYS A 154 2.88 -6.70 -14.92
CA LYS A 154 2.27 -5.42 -14.54
C LYS A 154 1.59 -5.52 -13.17
N THR A 155 0.89 -6.62 -12.91
CA THR A 155 0.25 -6.88 -11.62
C THR A 155 1.28 -7.01 -10.50
N LEU A 156 2.37 -7.76 -10.70
CA LEU A 156 3.47 -7.84 -9.74
C LEU A 156 4.10 -6.47 -9.46
N SER A 157 4.37 -5.66 -10.49
CA SER A 157 4.88 -4.28 -10.34
C SER A 157 3.94 -3.43 -9.50
N ASN A 158 2.64 -3.46 -9.80
CA ASN A 158 1.63 -2.69 -9.07
C ASN A 158 1.53 -3.09 -7.58
N ILE A 159 1.66 -4.40 -7.28
CA ILE A 159 1.73 -4.88 -5.89
C ILE A 159 2.96 -4.30 -5.19
N ILE A 160 4.13 -4.35 -5.83
CA ILE A 160 5.39 -3.84 -5.27
C ILE A 160 5.29 -2.34 -5.02
N GLU A 161 4.82 -1.57 -6.00
CA GLU A 161 4.64 -0.12 -5.92
C GLU A 161 3.66 0.27 -4.81
N THR A 162 2.49 -0.37 -4.74
CA THR A 162 1.51 -0.09 -3.68
C THR A 162 2.04 -0.47 -2.29
N THR A 163 2.74 -1.61 -2.19
CA THR A 163 3.38 -2.05 -0.95
C THR A 163 4.44 -1.04 -0.50
N GLN A 164 5.22 -0.49 -1.44
CA GLN A 164 6.23 0.52 -1.18
C GLN A 164 5.61 1.80 -0.61
N ILE A 165 4.52 2.29 -1.20
CA ILE A 165 3.79 3.47 -0.70
C ILE A 165 3.39 3.29 0.76
N PHE A 166 2.83 2.13 1.12
CA PHE A 166 2.43 1.87 2.51
C PHE A 166 3.63 1.77 3.45
N ILE A 167 4.73 1.14 3.03
CA ILE A 167 5.98 1.07 3.80
C ILE A 167 6.52 2.48 4.07
N ASP A 168 6.54 3.36 3.07
CA ASP A 168 7.10 4.70 3.19
C ASP A 168 6.26 5.55 4.14
N CYS A 169 4.93 5.52 4.01
CA CYS A 169 4.04 6.24 4.92
C CYS A 169 4.19 5.77 6.37
N ILE A 170 4.20 4.45 6.61
CA ILE A 170 4.38 3.92 7.97
C ILE A 170 5.78 4.25 8.51
N SER A 171 6.82 4.18 7.68
CA SER A 171 8.18 4.54 8.10
C SER A 171 8.27 5.99 8.53
N ALA A 172 7.67 6.92 7.79
CA ALA A 172 7.63 8.33 8.17
C ALA A 172 7.00 8.54 9.55
N ILE A 173 5.92 7.83 9.88
CA ILE A 173 5.25 7.91 11.18
C ILE A 173 6.16 7.34 12.30
N VAL A 174 6.73 6.15 12.09
CA VAL A 174 7.60 5.48 13.06
C VAL A 174 8.87 6.31 13.32
N ASP A 175 9.48 6.85 12.27
CA ASP A 175 10.70 7.65 12.35
C ASP A 175 10.43 9.01 13.02
N ALA A 176 9.30 9.65 12.72
CA ALA A 176 8.86 10.87 13.40
C ALA A 176 8.67 10.63 14.91
N TRP A 177 8.02 9.53 15.29
CA TRP A 177 7.91 9.15 16.71
C TRP A 177 9.28 8.87 17.33
N ALA A 178 10.17 8.15 16.65
CA ALA A 178 11.50 7.87 17.16
C ALA A 178 12.32 9.16 17.40
N MET A 179 12.20 10.14 16.50
CA MET A 179 12.84 11.45 16.65
C MET A 179 12.28 12.24 17.83
N PHE A 180 10.94 12.36 17.91
CA PHE A 180 10.26 12.99 19.04
C PHE A 180 10.63 12.32 20.37
N SER A 181 10.63 10.98 20.38
CA SER A 181 10.90 10.18 21.57
C SER A 181 12.33 10.33 22.09
N ARG A 182 13.30 10.66 21.21
CA ARG A 182 14.70 10.89 21.59
C ARG A 182 14.96 12.32 22.06
N ASN A 183 14.34 13.29 21.41
CA ASN A 183 14.68 14.71 21.60
C ASN A 183 13.77 15.40 22.61
N GLU A 184 12.45 15.21 22.48
CA GLU A 184 11.44 16.06 23.13
C GLU A 184 10.68 15.34 24.25
N LEU A 185 10.69 13.99 24.28
CA LEU A 185 9.95 13.22 25.29
C LEU A 185 10.40 13.51 26.73
N SER A 186 11.62 14.00 26.91
CA SER A 186 12.14 14.43 28.21
C SER A 186 11.30 15.55 28.84
N LEU A 187 10.68 16.41 28.01
CA LEU A 187 9.77 17.48 28.43
C LEU A 187 8.50 16.95 29.11
N PHE A 188 8.15 15.68 28.84
CA PHE A 188 6.99 14.97 29.36
C PHE A 188 7.33 13.95 30.45
N THR A 189 8.60 13.79 30.83
CA THR A 189 9.00 12.71 31.77
C THR A 189 9.87 13.20 32.91
N LYS A 190 10.76 14.16 32.67
CA LYS A 190 11.72 14.64 33.69
C LYS A 190 11.13 15.70 34.62
N HIS A 191 10.14 16.46 34.16
CA HIS A 191 9.60 17.64 34.85
C HIS A 191 8.16 17.46 35.34
N ALA A 192 7.67 16.22 35.44
CA ALA A 192 6.25 15.92 35.65
C ALA A 192 6.03 14.64 36.48
N SER A 193 6.80 14.45 37.56
CA SER A 193 6.74 13.24 38.42
C SER A 193 5.37 13.05 39.12
N ASP A 194 4.60 14.12 39.25
CA ASP A 194 3.24 14.15 39.79
C ASP A 194 2.16 13.74 38.76
N LYS A 195 2.47 13.78 37.45
CA LYS A 195 1.52 13.53 36.36
C LYS A 195 1.45 12.04 36.00
N ARG A 196 0.70 11.27 36.80
CA ARG A 196 0.56 9.81 36.64
C ARG A 196 -0.03 9.35 35.30
N ILE A 197 -0.81 10.19 34.63
CA ILE A 197 -1.49 9.88 33.36
C ILE A 197 -0.50 9.88 32.18
N TRP A 198 0.56 10.70 32.23
CA TRP A 198 1.44 10.88 31.07
C TRP A 198 2.24 9.63 30.72
N PRO A 199 2.85 8.90 31.68
CA PRO A 199 3.49 7.63 31.39
C PRO A 199 2.54 6.61 30.73
N GLU A 200 1.28 6.56 31.15
CA GLU A 200 0.27 5.66 30.58
C GLU A 200 0.00 6.01 29.11
N LEU A 201 -0.28 7.28 28.81
CA LEU A 201 -0.47 7.75 27.43
C LEU A 201 0.75 7.47 26.55
N ILE A 202 1.97 7.72 27.07
CA ILE A 202 3.21 7.46 26.34
C ILE A 202 3.38 5.96 26.05
N VAL A 203 3.03 5.09 27.00
CA VAL A 203 3.06 3.62 26.80
C VAL A 203 2.05 3.20 25.74
N ASN A 204 0.82 3.74 25.76
CA ASN A 204 -0.19 3.46 24.76
C ASN A 204 0.27 3.89 23.36
N ILE A 205 0.77 5.12 23.21
CA ILE A 205 1.32 5.62 21.95
C ILE A 205 2.44 4.69 21.45
N LYS A 206 3.38 4.30 22.31
CA LYS A 206 4.46 3.36 21.95
C LYS A 206 3.92 2.02 21.46
N ARG A 207 2.87 1.49 22.10
CA ARG A 207 2.21 0.25 21.69
C ARG A 207 1.62 0.39 20.29
N HIS A 208 0.91 1.48 20.01
CA HIS A 208 0.32 1.73 18.69
C HIS A 208 1.39 1.96 17.60
N ILE A 209 2.48 2.66 17.90
CA ILE A 209 3.64 2.79 16.99
C ILE A 209 4.31 1.43 16.74
N SER A 210 4.41 0.57 17.76
CA SER A 210 4.98 -0.77 17.61
C SER A 210 4.12 -1.66 16.70
N GLU A 211 2.79 -1.50 16.75
CA GLU A 211 1.87 -2.17 15.83
C GLU A 211 2.07 -1.70 14.39
N LEU A 212 2.23 -0.38 14.17
CA LEU A 212 2.58 0.16 12.86
C LEU A 212 3.92 -0.42 12.34
N ASP A 213 4.95 -0.50 13.19
CA ASP A 213 6.23 -1.11 12.79
C ASP A 213 6.09 -2.61 12.47
N ARG A 214 5.23 -3.34 13.18
CA ARG A 214 4.90 -4.73 12.85
C ARG A 214 4.30 -4.86 11.45
N LEU A 215 3.36 -3.99 11.10
CA LEU A 215 2.76 -3.93 9.76
C LEU A 215 3.80 -3.59 8.69
N ARG A 216 4.69 -2.62 8.96
CA ARG A 216 5.80 -2.28 8.06
C ARG A 216 6.68 -3.48 7.76
N ARG A 217 7.08 -4.24 8.79
CA ARG A 217 7.92 -5.43 8.63
C ARG A 217 7.22 -6.51 7.80
N LEU A 218 5.92 -6.73 8.03
CA LEU A 218 5.11 -7.63 7.22
C LEU A 218 5.13 -7.23 5.74
N LEU A 219 4.90 -5.95 5.45
CA LEU A 219 4.91 -5.43 4.08
C LEU A 219 6.29 -5.56 3.43
N LEU A 220 7.39 -5.32 4.17
CA LEU A 220 8.75 -5.52 3.67
C LEU A 220 8.98 -6.97 3.24
N THR A 221 8.63 -7.94 4.08
CA THR A 221 8.73 -9.38 3.73
C THR A 221 7.90 -9.71 2.48
N LYS A 222 6.69 -9.15 2.36
CA LYS A 222 5.84 -9.37 1.19
C LYS A 222 6.45 -8.74 -0.06
N ARG A 223 6.93 -7.50 0.01
CA ARG A 223 7.59 -6.81 -1.10
C ARG A 223 8.77 -7.63 -1.64
N GLU A 224 9.64 -8.10 -0.76
CA GLU A 224 10.79 -8.94 -1.14
C GLU A 224 10.34 -10.23 -1.84
N HIS A 225 9.29 -10.89 -1.33
CA HIS A 225 8.74 -12.09 -1.97
C HIS A 225 8.22 -11.83 -3.38
N PHE A 226 7.48 -10.73 -3.57
CA PHE A 226 6.95 -10.36 -4.89
C PHE A 226 8.04 -9.88 -5.84
N GLN A 227 9.05 -9.17 -5.34
CA GLN A 227 10.21 -8.73 -6.11
C GLN A 227 11.04 -9.92 -6.60
N PHE A 228 11.33 -10.88 -5.73
CA PHE A 228 12.00 -12.13 -6.12
C PHE A 228 11.25 -12.87 -7.23
N LYS A 229 9.92 -12.92 -7.16
CA LYS A 229 9.10 -13.51 -8.23
C LYS A 229 9.24 -12.73 -9.54
N LEU A 230 9.14 -11.40 -9.50
CA LEU A 230 9.29 -10.55 -10.68
C LEU A 230 10.68 -10.73 -11.31
N ASP A 231 11.73 -10.69 -10.51
CA ASP A 231 13.12 -10.87 -10.95
C ASP A 231 13.32 -12.26 -11.57
N SER A 232 12.73 -13.31 -10.99
CA SER A 232 12.79 -14.66 -11.56
C SER A 232 12.17 -14.75 -12.97
N TYR A 233 11.11 -13.97 -13.26
CA TYR A 233 10.52 -13.92 -14.61
C TYR A 233 11.43 -13.26 -15.65
N VAL A 234 12.27 -12.31 -15.22
CA VAL A 234 13.13 -11.51 -16.11
C VAL A 234 14.52 -12.13 -16.25
N ALA A 235 15.12 -12.52 -15.13
CA ALA A 235 16.51 -12.96 -15.05
C ALA A 235 16.74 -14.36 -15.63
N PHE A 236 15.80 -15.31 -15.47
CA PHE A 236 16.03 -16.69 -15.91
C PHE A 236 16.31 -16.83 -17.42
N PRO A 237 15.51 -16.24 -18.34
CA PRO A 237 15.81 -16.32 -19.77
C PRO A 237 17.11 -15.63 -20.15
N LEU A 238 17.45 -14.52 -19.48
CA LEU A 238 18.68 -13.77 -19.71
C LEU A 238 19.91 -14.57 -19.27
N LEU A 239 19.92 -15.06 -18.02
CA LEU A 239 21.02 -15.82 -17.44
C LEU A 239 21.27 -17.13 -18.20
N PHE A 240 20.20 -17.82 -18.58
CA PHE A 240 20.31 -19.05 -19.38
C PHE A 240 20.88 -18.76 -20.77
N SER A 241 20.43 -17.68 -21.42
CA SER A 241 20.98 -17.28 -22.73
C SER A 241 22.45 -16.91 -22.62
N THR A 242 22.85 -16.13 -21.60
CA THR A 242 24.26 -15.80 -21.40
C THR A 242 25.12 -17.03 -21.10
N ALA A 243 24.61 -18.00 -20.33
CA ALA A 243 25.33 -19.22 -20.01
C ALA A 243 25.59 -20.08 -21.26
N ILE A 244 24.60 -20.22 -22.16
CA ILE A 244 24.76 -20.95 -23.43
C ILE A 244 25.87 -20.34 -24.30
N PHE A 245 25.94 -19.01 -24.36
CA PHE A 245 26.93 -18.31 -25.18
C PHE A 245 28.30 -18.14 -24.51
N SER A 246 28.40 -18.44 -23.21
CA SER A 246 29.67 -18.47 -22.47
C SER A 246 30.36 -19.84 -22.53
N MET A 247 29.70 -20.87 -23.07
CA MET A 247 30.30 -22.18 -23.26
C MET A 247 31.03 -22.24 -24.61
N ASP A 248 32.30 -22.68 -24.61
CA ASP A 248 33.17 -22.79 -25.80
C ASP A 248 32.65 -23.73 -26.92
N PHE A 249 31.52 -24.41 -26.69
CA PHE A 249 30.92 -25.36 -27.62
C PHE A 249 30.13 -24.71 -28.76
N VAL A 250 29.75 -23.43 -28.66
CA VAL A 250 28.84 -22.79 -29.63
C VAL A 250 29.57 -21.63 -30.32
N THR A 251 30.15 -21.90 -31.49
CA THR A 251 30.68 -20.88 -32.42
C THR A 251 29.77 -20.79 -33.65
N PRO A 252 28.61 -20.14 -33.54
CA PRO A 252 27.65 -20.13 -34.61
C PRO A 252 28.04 -19.14 -35.70
N LYS A 253 27.73 -19.48 -36.96
CA LYS A 253 27.89 -18.55 -38.10
C LYS A 253 27.10 -17.24 -37.94
N TYR A 254 26.01 -17.25 -37.16
CA TYR A 254 25.17 -16.08 -36.88
C TYR A 254 24.88 -15.94 -35.38
N PRO A 255 25.84 -15.42 -34.59
CA PRO A 255 25.74 -15.40 -33.11
C PRO A 255 24.53 -14.63 -32.60
N TRP A 256 24.22 -13.48 -33.20
CA TRP A 256 23.06 -12.68 -32.79
C TRP A 256 21.72 -13.36 -33.08
N ALA A 257 21.59 -14.03 -34.23
CA ALA A 257 20.34 -14.74 -34.58
C ALA A 257 20.08 -15.90 -33.62
N ILE A 258 21.12 -16.67 -33.27
CA ILE A 258 21.01 -17.78 -32.31
C ILE A 258 20.79 -17.24 -30.90
N PHE A 259 21.38 -16.10 -30.53
CA PHE A 259 21.16 -15.48 -29.22
C PHE A 259 19.69 -15.12 -29.02
N PHE A 260 19.08 -14.41 -29.97
CA PHE A 260 17.67 -14.08 -29.89
C PHE A 260 16.78 -15.33 -29.98
N ALA A 261 17.15 -16.35 -30.77
CA ALA A 261 16.40 -17.59 -30.84
C ALA A 261 16.40 -18.34 -29.49
N VAL A 262 17.56 -18.43 -28.82
CA VAL A 262 17.71 -19.05 -27.50
C VAL A 262 16.97 -18.23 -26.44
N LEU A 263 17.08 -16.91 -26.46
CA LEU A 263 16.37 -16.03 -25.52
C LEU A 263 14.85 -16.14 -25.66
N VAL A 264 14.34 -16.23 -26.90
CA VAL A 264 12.92 -16.47 -27.18
C VAL A 264 12.50 -17.87 -26.73
N LEU A 265 13.28 -18.91 -27.07
CA LEU A 265 12.98 -20.29 -26.71
C LEU A 265 12.96 -20.47 -25.19
N THR A 266 13.90 -19.88 -24.48
CA THR A 266 14.05 -20.01 -23.02
C THR A 266 13.05 -19.16 -22.27
N SER A 267 12.69 -18.00 -22.82
CA SER A 267 11.51 -17.24 -22.39
C SER A 267 10.22 -18.05 -22.53
N LEU A 268 10.06 -18.79 -23.63
CA LEU A 268 8.92 -19.69 -23.85
C LEU A 268 8.97 -20.90 -22.94
N LEU A 269 10.16 -21.45 -22.67
CA LEU A 269 10.32 -22.64 -21.83
C LEU A 269 10.14 -22.31 -20.34
N ASN A 270 10.62 -21.15 -19.89
CA ASN A 270 10.32 -20.60 -18.56
C ASN A 270 8.82 -20.36 -18.40
N TYR A 271 8.16 -19.90 -19.46
CA TYR A 271 6.70 -19.79 -19.49
C TYR A 271 6.02 -21.16 -19.36
N VAL A 272 6.47 -22.18 -20.10
CA VAL A 272 5.92 -23.56 -20.03
C VAL A 272 6.12 -24.20 -18.65
N LEU A 273 7.30 -24.02 -18.06
CA LEU A 273 7.60 -24.55 -16.72
C LEU A 273 6.81 -23.81 -15.63
N ALA A 274 6.60 -22.51 -15.78
CA ALA A 274 5.68 -21.77 -14.92
C ALA A 274 4.22 -22.20 -15.15
N SER A 275 3.85 -22.63 -16.36
CA SER A 275 2.48 -22.96 -16.77
C SER A 275 2.09 -24.43 -16.68
N GLN A 276 2.73 -25.23 -15.83
CA GLN A 276 2.77 -26.70 -15.91
C GLN A 276 1.44 -27.49 -15.75
N LYS A 277 0.27 -26.93 -16.08
CA LYS A 277 -0.99 -27.67 -16.29
C LYS A 277 -1.68 -27.48 -17.65
N ALA A 278 -1.37 -26.44 -18.44
CA ALA A 278 -1.95 -26.31 -19.77
C ALA A 278 -1.16 -27.13 -20.83
N GLY A 279 -1.83 -28.07 -21.47
CA GLY A 279 -1.24 -29.02 -22.42
C GLY A 279 -0.54 -28.38 -23.63
N LEU A 280 0.51 -29.05 -24.12
CA LEU A 280 1.40 -28.63 -25.22
C LEU A 280 0.67 -28.18 -26.52
N GLN A 281 -0.58 -28.62 -26.73
CA GLN A 281 -1.37 -28.37 -27.94
C GLN A 281 -1.95 -26.96 -28.04
N THR A 282 -2.45 -26.37 -26.95
CA THR A 282 -3.01 -25.00 -26.96
C THR A 282 -1.91 -23.98 -27.25
N MET A 283 -0.73 -24.19 -26.67
CA MET A 283 0.46 -23.36 -26.89
C MET A 283 0.94 -23.35 -28.36
N TRP A 284 0.97 -24.49 -29.04
CA TRP A 284 1.37 -24.55 -30.45
C TRP A 284 0.40 -23.75 -31.34
N SER A 285 -0.88 -23.77 -31.01
CA SER A 285 -1.91 -23.03 -31.75
C SER A 285 -1.74 -21.51 -31.62
N ASP A 286 -1.38 -21.05 -30.41
CA ASP A 286 -1.27 -19.63 -30.07
C ASP A 286 0.03 -19.01 -30.57
N CYS A 287 1.13 -19.76 -30.47
CA CYS A 287 2.42 -19.38 -31.08
C CYS A 287 2.28 -19.29 -32.61
N LYS A 288 1.61 -20.26 -33.24
CA LYS A 288 1.32 -20.23 -34.68
C LYS A 288 0.39 -19.07 -35.09
N LYS A 289 -0.45 -18.57 -34.19
CA LYS A 289 -1.27 -17.37 -34.40
C LYS A 289 -0.42 -16.09 -34.35
N ARG A 290 0.39 -15.93 -33.30
CA ARG A 290 1.26 -14.74 -33.12
C ARG A 290 2.34 -14.63 -34.19
N VAL A 291 2.95 -15.74 -34.59
CA VAL A 291 3.91 -15.77 -35.70
C VAL A 291 3.23 -15.38 -37.02
N ARG A 292 1.99 -15.82 -37.26
CA ARG A 292 1.21 -15.40 -38.45
C ARG A 292 0.87 -13.91 -38.42
N GLU A 293 0.55 -13.34 -37.27
CA GLU A 293 0.30 -11.89 -37.14
C GLU A 293 1.58 -11.06 -37.34
N PHE A 294 2.72 -11.54 -36.82
CA PHE A 294 4.00 -10.87 -37.00
C PHE A 294 4.46 -10.90 -38.47
N VAL A 295 4.30 -12.03 -39.16
CA VAL A 295 4.57 -12.16 -40.60
C VAL A 295 3.62 -11.28 -41.44
N ARG A 296 2.35 -11.16 -41.04
CA ARG A 296 1.40 -10.24 -41.69
C ARG A 296 1.80 -8.77 -41.53
N ARG A 297 2.25 -8.36 -40.34
CA ARG A 297 2.71 -6.99 -40.09
C ARG A 297 4.04 -6.69 -40.80
N GLY A 298 4.94 -7.68 -40.91
CA GLY A 298 6.19 -7.53 -41.66
C GLY A 298 5.98 -7.39 -43.18
N LYS A 299 4.99 -8.09 -43.76
CA LYS A 299 4.65 -7.94 -45.19
C LYS A 299 3.99 -6.59 -45.52
N ALA A 300 3.27 -5.98 -44.58
CA ALA A 300 2.65 -4.67 -44.79
C ALA A 300 3.67 -3.51 -44.84
N VAL A 301 4.85 -3.69 -44.26
CA VAL A 301 5.94 -2.68 -44.26
C VAL A 301 6.84 -2.79 -45.50
N SER A 302 6.76 -3.89 -46.24
CA SER A 302 7.53 -4.13 -47.48
C SER A 302 6.79 -3.70 -48.76
N MET A 303 5.60 -3.07 -48.63
CA MET A 303 4.75 -2.64 -49.74
C MET A 303 4.48 -1.12 -49.74
N VAL A 304 5.38 -0.34 -49.12
CA VAL A 304 5.45 1.12 -49.23
C VAL A 304 6.82 1.51 -49.77
#